data_AF-A0A1A3MY44-F1
#
_entry.id   AF-A0A1A3MY44-F1
#
_cell.length_a   1.000
_cell.length_b   1.000
_cell.length_c   1.000
_cell.angle_alpha   90.00
_cell.angle_beta   90.00
_cell.angle_gamma   90.00
#
_symmetry.space_group_name_H-M   'P 1'
#
loop_
_entity.id
_entity.type
_entity.pdbx_description
1 polymer ?
#
loop_
_entity_poly.entity_id
_entity_poly.type
_entity_poly.pdbx_seq_one_letter_code
_entity_poly.pdbx_strand_id
1 'polypeptide(L)'
;MPTSPPAGWYIDPDGSGGQRYWDGAGWTTHRRTSGAPTGLAARVRRGWAVLPIGLRVVLPLALVVALIAVGFTVFTSSPRDDWARLPNRLSCRTESGPVPPPKITVSSVDVKHPRGSVLQLAVRFAQPLPPVPVGTRATRFVGYVLTYSIANNGTPFAELGPEPDTNDLAITSTRTASPGENRMRFDRDTNARITAPDTVEMLLDLNRFDVASQPVSPELTLRAQFNTPSTTTVQFAPQVCRA
;
A
#
# COMPACT_ATOMS: atom_id res chain seq x y z
N MET A 1 -76.26 10.69 -9.38
CA MET A 1 -76.65 9.64 -10.33
C MET A 1 -75.43 8.77 -10.59
N PRO A 2 -75.51 7.43 -10.62
CA PRO A 2 -74.33 6.62 -10.90
C PRO A 2 -73.98 6.78 -12.39
N THR A 3 -72.82 7.36 -12.65
CA THR A 3 -72.23 7.49 -13.99
C THR A 3 -71.63 6.14 -14.37
N SER A 4 -72.14 5.51 -15.43
CA SER A 4 -71.53 4.29 -15.99
C SER A 4 -70.06 4.52 -16.32
N PRO A 5 -69.18 3.51 -16.17
CA PRO A 5 -67.76 3.65 -16.47
C PRO A 5 -67.55 4.01 -17.95
N PRO A 6 -66.53 4.82 -18.27
CA PRO A 6 -66.24 5.21 -19.65
C PRO A 6 -65.83 3.98 -20.49
N ALA A 7 -66.01 4.07 -21.81
CA ALA A 7 -65.63 3.00 -22.73
C ALA A 7 -64.14 2.66 -22.60
N GLY A 8 -63.81 1.38 -22.48
CA GLY A 8 -62.45 0.93 -22.20
C GLY A 8 -62.32 -0.57 -21.95
N TRP A 9 -61.09 -1.02 -21.75
CA TRP A 9 -60.78 -2.42 -21.42
C TRP A 9 -60.79 -2.63 -19.92
N TYR A 10 -61.66 -3.51 -19.44
CA TYR A 10 -61.80 -3.83 -18.02
C TYR A 10 -61.68 -5.33 -17.81
N ILE A 11 -61.45 -5.77 -16.56
CA ILE A 11 -61.35 -7.20 -16.21
C ILE A 11 -62.67 -7.89 -16.58
N ASP A 12 -62.59 -9.03 -17.29
CA ASP A 12 -63.79 -9.76 -17.72
C ASP A 12 -64.54 -10.34 -16.50
N PRO A 13 -65.75 -9.85 -16.16
CA PRO A 13 -66.50 -10.32 -15.00
C PRO A 13 -66.94 -11.79 -15.13
N ASP A 14 -66.96 -12.35 -16.35
CA ASP A 14 -67.28 -13.75 -16.60
C ASP A 14 -66.13 -14.71 -16.19
N GLY A 15 -65.01 -14.18 -15.67
CA GLY A 15 -63.93 -14.98 -15.08
C GLY A 15 -62.95 -15.60 -16.09
N SER A 16 -62.94 -15.14 -17.35
CA SER A 16 -62.13 -15.72 -18.44
C SER A 16 -60.60 -15.47 -18.33
N GLY A 17 -60.13 -14.82 -17.27
CA GLY A 17 -58.70 -14.53 -17.03
C GLY A 17 -58.12 -13.46 -17.96
N GLY A 18 -58.96 -12.75 -18.72
CA GLY A 18 -58.59 -11.67 -19.62
C GLY A 18 -59.29 -10.35 -19.31
N GLN A 19 -59.17 -9.41 -20.25
CA GLN A 19 -59.92 -8.15 -20.23
C GLN A 19 -60.95 -8.15 -21.35
N ARG A 20 -62.13 -7.60 -21.09
CA ARG A 20 -63.24 -7.45 -22.04
C ARG A 20 -63.49 -5.96 -22.28
N TYR A 21 -63.92 -5.60 -23.48
CA TYR A 21 -64.15 -4.18 -23.82
C TYR A 21 -65.57 -3.76 -23.44
N TRP A 22 -65.67 -2.71 -22.63
CA TRP A 22 -66.91 -2.01 -22.28
C TRP A 22 -67.08 -0.81 -23.21
N ASP A 23 -68.25 -0.65 -23.83
CA ASP A 23 -68.51 0.43 -24.80
C ASP A 23 -69.15 1.70 -24.18
N GLY A 24 -69.38 1.71 -22.86
CA GLY A 24 -70.06 2.79 -22.14
C GLY A 24 -71.49 2.43 -21.73
N ALA A 25 -72.12 1.46 -22.40
CA ALA A 25 -73.47 0.97 -22.09
C ALA A 25 -73.52 -0.54 -21.79
N GLY A 26 -72.60 -1.33 -22.36
CA GLY A 26 -72.57 -2.77 -22.22
C GLY A 26 -71.19 -3.41 -22.47
N TRP A 27 -71.07 -4.69 -22.08
CA TRP A 27 -69.90 -5.51 -22.37
C TRP A 27 -69.97 -6.04 -23.80
N THR A 28 -69.01 -5.65 -24.64
CA THR A 28 -68.94 -6.12 -26.04
C THR A 28 -68.33 -7.52 -26.14
N THR A 29 -68.41 -8.18 -27.29
CA THR A 29 -67.82 -9.52 -27.50
C THR A 29 -66.28 -9.48 -27.58
N HIS A 30 -65.67 -8.30 -27.69
CA HIS A 30 -64.23 -8.15 -27.80
C HIS A 30 -63.53 -8.50 -26.48
N ARG A 31 -62.71 -9.55 -26.51
CA ARG A 31 -61.87 -10.01 -25.39
C ARG A 31 -60.40 -9.97 -25.80
N ARG A 32 -59.54 -9.54 -24.87
CA ARG A 32 -58.08 -9.63 -24.99
C ARG A 32 -57.51 -10.40 -23.81
N THR A 33 -56.64 -11.35 -24.08
CA THR A 33 -55.86 -12.03 -23.04
C THR A 33 -54.84 -11.05 -22.46
N SER A 34 -54.85 -10.84 -21.14
CA SER A 34 -53.75 -10.15 -20.46
C SER A 34 -52.47 -10.94 -20.74
N GLY A 35 -51.48 -10.32 -21.39
CA GLY A 35 -50.34 -11.02 -21.96
C GLY A 35 -49.64 -11.93 -20.96
N ALA A 36 -49.40 -13.18 -21.35
CA ALA A 36 -48.43 -14.04 -20.68
C ALA A 36 -47.07 -13.32 -20.65
N PRO A 37 -46.24 -13.49 -19.61
CA PRO A 37 -44.94 -12.83 -19.53
C PRO A 37 -44.02 -13.34 -20.65
N THR A 38 -44.04 -12.67 -21.80
CA THR A 38 -43.05 -12.82 -22.86
C THR A 38 -41.80 -12.04 -22.47
N GLY A 39 -41.03 -12.63 -21.58
CA GLY A 39 -39.70 -12.15 -21.19
C GLY A 39 -38.77 -13.32 -21.00
N LEU A 40 -37.45 -13.06 -21.12
CA LEU A 40 -36.35 -14.02 -20.92
C LEU A 40 -36.56 -14.97 -19.72
N ALA A 41 -37.24 -14.51 -18.67
CA ALA A 41 -37.64 -15.29 -17.50
C ALA A 41 -38.45 -16.57 -17.84
N ALA A 42 -39.38 -16.53 -18.80
CA ALA A 42 -40.18 -17.70 -19.18
C ALA A 42 -39.34 -18.75 -19.95
N ARG A 43 -38.37 -18.29 -20.74
CA ARG A 43 -37.44 -19.16 -21.50
C ARG A 43 -36.42 -19.82 -20.57
N VAL A 44 -35.93 -19.10 -19.56
CA VAL A 44 -35.06 -19.64 -18.49
C VAL A 44 -35.80 -20.69 -17.66
N ARG A 45 -37.04 -20.42 -17.22
CA ARG A 45 -37.83 -21.40 -16.44
C ARG A 45 -38.12 -22.69 -17.20
N ARG A 46 -38.38 -22.61 -18.52
CA ARG A 46 -38.68 -23.79 -19.34
C ARG A 46 -37.44 -24.65 -19.63
N GLY A 47 -36.27 -24.02 -19.82
CA GLY A 47 -34.99 -24.74 -19.95
C GLY A 47 -34.53 -25.40 -18.64
N TRP A 48 -34.80 -24.76 -17.50
CA TRP A 48 -34.49 -25.33 -16.17
C TRP A 48 -35.38 -26.53 -15.83
N ALA A 49 -36.60 -26.62 -16.37
CA ALA A 49 -37.55 -27.70 -16.09
C ALA A 49 -37.19 -29.08 -16.72
N VAL A 50 -36.23 -29.13 -17.64
CA VAL A 50 -35.79 -30.36 -18.33
C VAL A 50 -34.60 -31.03 -17.62
N LEU A 51 -33.91 -30.32 -16.72
CA LEU A 51 -32.77 -30.84 -15.97
C LEU A 51 -33.23 -31.70 -14.78
N PRO A 52 -32.62 -32.88 -14.52
CA PRO A 52 -32.95 -33.70 -13.35
C PRO A 52 -32.75 -32.90 -12.06
N ILE A 53 -33.61 -33.13 -11.05
CA ILE A 53 -33.71 -32.34 -9.82
C ILE A 53 -32.34 -32.21 -9.12
N GLY A 54 -31.52 -33.26 -9.13
CA GLY A 54 -30.18 -33.24 -8.55
C GLY A 54 -29.28 -32.15 -9.14
N LEU A 55 -29.32 -31.94 -10.46
CA LEU A 55 -28.44 -30.96 -11.12
C LEU A 55 -28.86 -29.51 -10.84
N ARG A 56 -30.15 -29.26 -10.56
CA ARG A 56 -30.67 -27.93 -10.21
C ARG A 56 -30.25 -27.45 -8.83
N VAL A 57 -29.95 -28.37 -7.92
CA VAL A 57 -29.47 -28.05 -6.56
C VAL A 57 -27.95 -28.01 -6.54
N VAL A 58 -27.29 -28.92 -7.27
CA VAL A 58 -25.83 -29.02 -7.32
C VAL A 58 -25.19 -27.80 -7.98
N LEU A 59 -25.76 -27.26 -9.06
CA LEU A 59 -25.21 -26.07 -9.76
C LEU A 59 -25.11 -24.81 -8.89
N PRO A 60 -26.19 -24.34 -8.23
CA PRO A 60 -26.10 -23.15 -7.37
C PRO A 60 -25.25 -23.43 -6.13
N LEU A 61 -25.30 -24.64 -5.56
CA LEU A 61 -24.46 -25.01 -4.43
C LEU A 61 -22.97 -25.00 -4.80
N ALA A 62 -22.61 -25.55 -5.96
CA ALA A 62 -21.25 -25.53 -6.48
C ALA A 62 -20.77 -24.10 -6.77
N LEU A 63 -21.65 -23.23 -7.31
CA LEU A 63 -21.33 -21.81 -7.53
C LEU A 63 -21.07 -21.10 -6.20
N VAL A 64 -21.89 -21.32 -5.18
CA VAL A 64 -21.71 -20.73 -3.85
C VAL A 64 -20.43 -21.25 -3.21
N VAL A 65 -20.15 -22.55 -3.28
CA VAL A 65 -18.90 -23.13 -2.79
C VAL A 65 -17.69 -22.57 -3.55
N ALA A 66 -17.78 -22.39 -4.87
CA ALA A 66 -16.73 -21.78 -5.66
C ALA A 66 -16.49 -20.31 -5.27
N LEU A 67 -17.55 -19.52 -5.05
CA LEU A 67 -17.43 -18.13 -4.59
C LEU A 67 -16.87 -18.04 -3.16
N ILE A 68 -17.28 -18.94 -2.27
CA ILE A 68 -16.73 -19.05 -0.91
C ILE A 68 -15.25 -19.45 -0.99
N ALA A 69 -14.90 -20.42 -1.83
CA ALA A 69 -13.51 -20.83 -2.03
C ALA A 69 -12.66 -19.68 -2.60
N VAL A 70 -13.16 -18.95 -3.60
CA VAL A 70 -12.48 -17.76 -4.15
C VAL A 70 -12.33 -16.68 -3.09
N GLY A 71 -13.41 -16.33 -2.39
CA GLY A 71 -13.36 -15.34 -1.29
C GLY A 71 -12.40 -15.76 -0.18
N PHE A 72 -12.40 -17.04 0.19
CA PHE A 72 -11.49 -17.61 1.19
C PHE A 72 -10.04 -17.61 0.70
N THR A 73 -9.75 -17.91 -0.57
CA THR A 73 -8.39 -17.82 -1.12
C THR A 73 -7.88 -16.39 -1.17
N VAL A 74 -8.72 -15.41 -1.51
CA VAL A 74 -8.35 -13.98 -1.47
C VAL A 74 -8.12 -13.51 -0.03
N PHE A 75 -8.96 -13.97 0.91
CA PHE A 75 -8.86 -13.59 2.32
C PHE A 75 -7.69 -14.27 3.06
N THR A 76 -7.40 -15.54 2.75
CA THR A 76 -6.29 -16.31 3.33
C THR A 76 -4.98 -16.13 2.60
N SER A 77 -4.98 -15.38 1.48
CA SER A 77 -3.75 -14.78 0.96
C SER A 77 -3.31 -13.69 1.93
N SER A 78 -2.84 -14.09 3.11
CA SER A 78 -1.92 -13.28 3.90
C SER A 78 -0.78 -12.92 2.94
N PRO A 79 -0.39 -11.63 2.83
CA PRO A 79 0.83 -11.26 2.15
C PRO A 79 1.91 -12.21 2.68
N ARG A 80 2.41 -13.10 1.82
CA ARG A 80 3.46 -14.05 2.20
C ARG A 80 4.55 -13.24 2.89
N ASP A 81 5.18 -13.78 3.93
CA ASP A 81 6.28 -13.12 4.67
C ASP A 81 7.35 -12.57 3.70
N ASP A 82 7.15 -11.36 3.20
CA ASP A 82 8.06 -10.68 2.27
C ASP A 82 9.42 -10.43 2.95
N TRP A 83 9.42 -10.52 4.27
CA TRP A 83 10.56 -10.50 5.17
C TRP A 83 11.42 -11.77 5.17
N ALA A 84 10.94 -12.90 4.65
CA ALA A 84 11.74 -14.12 4.58
C ALA A 84 12.96 -13.99 3.65
N ARG A 85 12.91 -13.03 2.72
CA ARG A 85 14.02 -12.69 1.81
C ARG A 85 14.87 -11.52 2.29
N LEU A 86 14.56 -10.96 3.47
CA LEU A 86 15.31 -9.86 4.02
C LEU A 86 16.75 -10.33 4.32
N PRO A 87 17.78 -9.68 3.78
CA PRO A 87 19.16 -9.98 4.15
C PRO A 87 19.35 -9.68 5.63
N ASN A 88 20.16 -10.47 6.35
CA ASN A 88 20.49 -10.16 7.75
C ASN A 88 21.57 -9.08 7.90
N ARG A 89 22.34 -8.84 6.82
CA ARG A 89 23.45 -7.91 6.78
C ARG A 89 23.65 -7.37 5.37
N LEU A 90 24.02 -6.10 5.25
CA LEU A 90 24.48 -5.48 4.01
C LEU A 90 26.00 -5.29 4.05
N SER A 91 26.64 -5.55 2.91
CA SER A 91 28.06 -5.28 2.68
C SER A 91 28.22 -3.93 1.99
N CYS A 92 29.17 -3.12 2.47
CA CYS A 92 29.36 -1.76 1.97
C CYS A 92 30.57 -1.69 1.04
N ARG A 93 30.41 -0.99 -0.09
CA ARG A 93 31.50 -0.65 -1.00
C ARG A 93 31.62 0.86 -1.10
N THR A 94 32.85 1.34 -1.09
CA THR A 94 33.15 2.76 -1.31
C THR A 94 33.23 3.03 -2.81
N GLU A 95 32.51 4.04 -3.29
CA GLU A 95 32.55 4.47 -4.68
C GLU A 95 33.83 5.25 -5.00
N SER A 96 33.96 5.70 -6.26
CA SER A 96 35.07 6.55 -6.66
C SER A 96 35.02 7.92 -5.98
N GLY A 97 36.13 8.34 -5.37
CA GLY A 97 36.26 9.68 -4.79
C GLY A 97 37.30 9.72 -3.66
N PRO A 98 37.36 10.83 -2.91
CA PRO A 98 38.22 10.94 -1.73
C PRO A 98 37.87 9.89 -0.68
N VAL A 99 38.85 9.11 -0.25
CA VAL A 99 38.63 8.01 0.70
C VAL A 99 38.15 8.56 2.05
N PRO A 100 37.02 8.06 2.60
CA PRO A 100 36.53 8.49 3.91
C PRO A 100 37.48 8.07 5.03
N PRO A 101 37.67 8.89 6.08
CA PRO A 101 38.42 8.47 7.26
C PRO A 101 37.71 7.34 8.03
N PRO A 102 38.44 6.53 8.82
CA PRO A 102 37.89 5.33 9.47
C PRO A 102 36.67 5.59 10.37
N LYS A 103 36.63 6.73 11.07
CA LYS A 103 35.50 7.17 11.91
C LYS A 103 34.17 7.44 11.18
N ILE A 104 34.19 7.52 9.85
CA ILE A 104 32.97 7.61 9.02
C ILE A 104 32.92 6.49 7.97
N THR A 105 33.76 5.47 8.12
CA THR A 105 33.76 4.27 7.27
C THR A 105 32.81 3.24 7.87
N VAL A 106 31.87 2.75 7.07
CA VAL A 106 30.89 1.75 7.50
C VAL A 106 31.54 0.37 7.47
N SER A 107 31.49 -0.33 8.60
CA SER A 107 31.96 -1.71 8.73
C SER A 107 30.91 -2.71 8.28
N SER A 108 29.65 -2.52 8.68
CA SER A 108 28.53 -3.39 8.32
C SER A 108 27.21 -2.71 8.64
N VAL A 109 26.15 -3.12 7.94
CA VAL A 109 24.78 -2.75 8.31
C VAL A 109 24.03 -4.01 8.68
N ASP A 110 23.64 -4.16 9.95
CA ASP A 110 22.75 -5.24 10.36
C ASP A 110 21.32 -4.86 10.00
N VAL A 111 20.56 -5.81 9.46
CA VAL A 111 19.19 -5.60 8.99
C VAL A 111 18.27 -6.53 9.75
N LYS A 112 17.19 -5.98 10.29
CA LYS A 112 16.21 -6.72 11.08
C LYS A 112 14.79 -6.26 10.77
N HIS A 113 13.86 -7.13 11.11
CA HIS A 113 12.44 -6.85 11.11
C HIS A 113 11.88 -7.10 12.52
N PRO A 114 11.86 -6.09 13.41
CA PRO A 114 11.44 -6.30 14.79
C PRO A 114 9.93 -6.52 14.93
N ARG A 115 9.09 -5.95 14.04
CA ARG A 115 7.62 -6.01 14.12
C ARG A 115 6.94 -5.49 12.87
N GLY A 116 5.86 -6.16 12.45
CA GLY A 116 4.85 -5.67 11.48
C GLY A 116 5.40 -5.22 10.12
N SER A 117 5.51 -3.90 9.94
CA SER A 117 6.03 -3.24 8.72
C SER A 117 7.35 -2.51 8.95
N VAL A 118 8.01 -2.73 10.10
CA VAL A 118 9.18 -1.93 10.50
C VAL A 118 10.46 -2.55 9.96
N LEU A 119 11.22 -1.76 9.22
CA LEU A 119 12.59 -2.07 8.82
C LEU A 119 13.55 -1.45 9.84
N GLN A 120 14.40 -2.27 10.44
CA GLN A 120 15.48 -1.83 11.32
C GLN A 120 16.82 -1.98 10.60
N LEU A 121 17.57 -0.89 10.52
CA LEU A 121 18.94 -0.85 10.02
C LEU A 121 19.86 -0.37 11.15
N ALA A 122 20.84 -1.17 11.53
CA ALA A 122 21.88 -0.79 12.48
C ALA A 122 23.22 -0.64 11.73
N VAL A 123 23.60 0.60 11.45
CA VAL A 123 24.82 0.96 10.75
C VAL A 123 25.97 1.01 11.75
N ARG A 124 26.92 0.08 11.61
CA ARG A 124 28.12 0.02 12.45
C ARG A 124 29.31 0.62 11.71
N PHE A 125 30.00 1.53 12.36
CA PHE A 125 31.19 2.21 11.86
C PHE A 125 32.46 1.50 12.33
N ALA A 126 33.55 1.65 11.58
CA ALA A 126 34.83 1.02 11.91
C ALA A 126 35.48 1.61 13.18
N GLN A 127 35.11 2.83 13.55
CA GLN A 127 35.55 3.54 14.75
C GLN A 127 34.40 4.36 15.33
N PRO A 128 34.50 4.81 16.59
CA PRO A 128 33.54 5.75 17.16
C PRO A 128 33.34 6.98 16.26
N LEU A 129 32.07 7.34 16.10
CA LEU A 129 31.62 8.45 15.27
C LEU A 129 32.22 9.78 15.77
N PRO A 130 32.44 10.73 14.83
CA PRO A 130 32.78 12.08 15.22
C PRO A 130 31.62 12.70 16.03
N PRO A 131 31.91 13.77 16.80
CA PRO A 131 30.86 14.55 17.45
C PRO A 131 29.79 15.02 16.47
N VAL A 132 28.54 15.13 16.93
CA VAL A 132 27.43 15.65 16.14
C VAL A 132 27.79 17.03 15.58
N PRO A 133 27.47 17.32 14.31
CA PRO A 133 27.81 18.60 13.72
C PRO A 133 26.99 19.72 14.36
N VAL A 134 27.63 20.87 14.54
CA VAL A 134 27.00 22.03 15.18
C VAL A 134 26.33 22.90 14.11
N GLY A 135 25.16 23.44 14.41
CA GLY A 135 24.43 24.36 13.54
C GLY A 135 23.08 23.81 13.10
N THR A 136 22.48 24.47 12.11
CA THR A 136 21.14 24.15 11.62
C THR A 136 21.14 24.12 10.10
N ARG A 137 20.03 23.71 9.49
CA ARG A 137 19.84 23.85 8.03
C ARG A 137 19.97 25.31 7.57
N ALA A 138 19.58 26.28 8.40
CA ALA A 138 19.66 27.71 8.08
C ALA A 138 21.10 28.26 8.21
N THR A 139 21.82 27.85 9.25
CA THR A 139 23.19 28.33 9.54
C THR A 139 24.28 27.46 8.91
N ARG A 140 23.89 26.35 8.26
CA ARG A 140 24.73 25.22 7.82
C ARG A 140 25.41 24.51 8.98
N PHE A 141 25.54 23.20 8.82
CA PHE A 141 26.23 22.35 9.78
C PHE A 141 27.75 22.47 9.63
N VAL A 142 28.46 22.53 10.75
CA VAL A 142 29.92 22.53 10.86
C VAL A 142 30.38 21.21 11.46
N GLY A 143 31.40 20.58 10.87
CA GLY A 143 31.88 19.25 11.25
C GLY A 143 31.54 18.19 10.20
N TYR A 144 31.44 16.93 10.64
CA TYR A 144 31.06 15.82 9.76
C TYR A 144 29.54 15.79 9.60
N VAL A 145 29.09 15.97 8.36
CA VAL A 145 27.69 15.85 7.97
C VAL A 145 27.51 14.50 7.28
N LEU A 146 26.72 13.64 7.90
CA LEU A 146 26.38 12.31 7.40
C LEU A 146 24.94 12.33 6.89
N THR A 147 24.77 12.00 5.62
CA THR A 147 23.46 11.86 4.98
C THR A 147 23.28 10.44 4.52
N TYR A 148 22.19 9.81 4.93
CA TYR A 148 21.86 8.43 4.57
C TYR A 148 20.67 8.45 3.61
N SER A 149 20.83 7.83 2.45
CA SER A 149 19.72 7.58 1.53
C SER A 149 19.38 6.10 1.56
N ILE A 150 18.10 5.80 1.76
CA ILE A 150 17.59 4.43 1.88
C ILE A 150 16.66 4.18 0.71
N ALA A 151 16.97 3.12 -0.01
CA ALA A 151 16.22 2.67 -1.17
C ALA A 151 15.65 1.27 -0.93
N ASN A 152 14.52 1.01 -1.57
CA ASN A 152 13.97 -0.33 -1.72
C ASN A 152 14.00 -0.70 -3.20
N ASN A 153 14.62 -1.82 -3.57
CA ASN A 153 14.76 -2.24 -4.97
C ASN A 153 15.32 -1.12 -5.88
N GLY A 154 16.30 -0.36 -5.38
CA GLY A 154 16.93 0.76 -6.09
C GLY A 154 16.13 2.07 -6.15
N THR A 155 14.91 2.10 -5.59
CA THR A 155 14.10 3.32 -5.52
C THR A 155 14.23 3.96 -4.14
N PRO A 156 14.81 5.17 -4.01
CA PRO A 156 14.91 5.88 -2.73
C PRO A 156 13.52 6.17 -2.15
N PHE A 157 13.32 5.90 -0.87
CA PHE A 157 12.09 6.23 -0.15
C PHE A 157 12.31 7.08 1.10
N ALA A 158 13.51 7.03 1.70
CA ALA A 158 13.85 7.82 2.87
C ALA A 158 15.25 8.43 2.75
N GLU A 159 15.39 9.65 3.23
CA GLU A 159 16.66 10.34 3.41
C GLU A 159 16.78 10.79 4.86
N LEU A 160 17.95 10.57 5.46
CA LEU A 160 18.24 10.90 6.84
C LEU A 160 19.45 11.82 6.93
N GLY A 161 19.37 12.85 7.75
CA GLY A 161 20.46 13.79 7.97
C GLY A 161 20.51 14.29 9.41
N PRO A 162 21.52 15.09 9.77
CA PRO A 162 21.67 15.58 11.14
C PRO A 162 20.47 16.41 11.58
N GLU A 163 20.02 16.17 12.81
CA GLU A 163 19.06 17.00 13.52
C GLU A 163 19.82 17.95 14.47
N PRO A 164 19.51 19.26 14.48
CA PRO A 164 20.23 20.24 15.30
C PRO A 164 20.21 19.87 16.78
N ASP A 165 21.38 19.92 17.42
CA ASP A 165 21.55 19.78 18.87
C ASP A 165 21.01 18.47 19.47
N THR A 166 20.84 17.42 18.66
CA THR A 166 20.41 16.10 19.13
C THR A 166 21.28 14.97 18.56
N ASN A 167 21.18 13.78 19.15
CA ASN A 167 21.76 12.55 18.60
C ASN A 167 20.83 11.85 17.59
N ASP A 168 19.71 12.48 17.27
CA ASP A 168 18.71 11.93 16.37
C ASP A 168 19.00 12.40 14.93
N LEU A 169 18.44 11.69 13.97
CA LEU A 169 18.56 12.00 12.54
C LEU A 169 17.19 12.39 12.01
N ALA A 170 17.12 13.54 11.36
CA ALA A 170 15.92 14.01 10.67
C ALA A 170 15.58 13.03 9.55
N ILE A 171 14.36 12.48 9.53
CA ILE A 171 13.91 11.58 8.48
C ILE A 171 13.02 12.34 7.50
N THR A 172 13.31 12.24 6.21
CA THR A 172 12.56 12.84 5.12
C THR A 172 12.16 11.76 4.12
N SER A 173 10.89 11.72 3.73
CA SER A 173 10.40 10.88 2.63
C SER A 173 10.81 11.47 1.29
N THR A 174 11.35 10.66 0.40
CA THR A 174 11.66 11.07 -0.98
C THR A 174 10.49 10.81 -1.94
N ARG A 175 9.40 10.19 -1.46
CA ARG A 175 8.21 9.87 -2.27
C ARG A 175 7.08 10.89 -2.17
N THR A 176 7.14 11.80 -1.19
CA THR A 176 6.14 12.85 -1.05
C THR A 176 6.43 13.99 -2.04
N ALA A 177 5.42 14.41 -2.80
CA ALA A 177 5.58 15.40 -3.87
C ALA A 177 5.79 16.86 -3.38
N SER A 178 5.39 17.17 -2.14
CA SER A 178 5.43 18.53 -1.59
C SER A 178 6.72 18.81 -0.80
N PRO A 179 7.52 19.84 -1.16
CA PRO A 179 8.65 20.30 -0.35
C PRO A 179 8.18 20.79 1.02
N GLY A 180 8.70 20.22 2.11
CA GLY A 180 8.42 20.64 3.49
C GLY A 180 7.40 19.78 4.25
N GLU A 181 6.47 19.12 3.57
CA GLU A 181 5.56 18.12 4.17
C GLU A 181 6.19 16.71 4.21
N ASN A 182 7.34 16.56 3.56
CA ASN A 182 8.04 15.29 3.45
C ASN A 182 8.84 14.91 4.70
N ARG A 183 8.99 15.81 5.67
CA ARG A 183 9.67 15.53 6.94
C ARG A 183 8.79 14.65 7.83
N MET A 184 9.30 13.49 8.18
CA MET A 184 8.59 12.53 9.01
C MET A 184 8.66 12.92 10.49
N ARG A 185 7.51 12.89 11.16
CA ARG A 185 7.45 12.98 12.62
C ARG A 185 8.03 11.72 13.26
N PHE A 186 8.87 11.88 14.27
CA PHE A 186 9.40 10.77 15.05
C PHE A 186 8.32 10.07 15.86
N ASP A 187 8.37 8.75 15.86
CA ASP A 187 7.57 7.89 16.72
C ASP A 187 8.37 6.64 17.11
N ARG A 188 7.72 5.68 17.78
CA ARG A 188 8.35 4.44 18.26
C ARG A 188 8.87 3.54 17.12
N ASP A 189 8.32 3.67 15.92
CA ASP A 189 8.50 2.79 14.76
C ASP A 189 9.22 3.48 13.59
N THR A 190 9.28 4.81 13.61
CA THR A 190 9.94 5.68 12.64
C THR A 190 10.81 6.68 13.38
N ASN A 191 12.05 6.31 13.65
CA ASN A 191 13.06 7.16 14.29
C ASN A 191 14.46 6.68 13.90
N ALA A 192 15.44 7.56 14.01
CA ALA A 192 16.82 7.20 13.75
C ALA A 192 17.74 7.99 14.67
N ARG A 193 18.70 7.31 15.27
CA ARG A 193 19.55 7.90 16.30
C ARG A 193 20.86 7.16 16.50
N ILE A 194 21.83 7.86 17.06
CA ILE A 194 23.09 7.26 17.53
C ILE A 194 22.79 6.51 18.84
N THR A 195 22.88 5.17 18.82
CA THR A 195 22.58 4.30 19.97
C THR A 195 23.83 3.80 20.69
N ALA A 196 24.98 3.77 20.00
CA ALA A 196 26.29 3.49 20.56
C ALA A 196 27.34 4.40 19.91
N PRO A 197 28.56 4.53 20.49
CA PRO A 197 29.59 5.39 19.93
C PRO A 197 29.91 5.14 18.45
N ASP A 198 29.73 3.91 17.97
CA ASP A 198 30.01 3.46 16.61
C ASP A 198 28.76 3.02 15.85
N THR A 199 27.56 3.22 16.40
CA THR A 199 26.33 2.62 15.87
C THR A 199 25.22 3.65 15.71
N VAL A 200 24.68 3.74 14.49
CA VAL A 200 23.45 4.46 14.18
C VAL A 200 22.35 3.44 13.92
N GLU A 201 21.29 3.51 14.72
CA GLU A 201 20.09 2.71 14.55
C GLU A 201 19.01 3.52 13.84
N MET A 202 18.34 2.90 12.87
CA MET A 202 17.24 3.46 12.11
C MET A 202 16.08 2.47 12.15
N LEU A 203 14.94 2.92 12.65
CA LEU A 203 13.65 2.23 12.56
C LEU A 203 12.77 2.99 11.58
N LEU A 204 12.21 2.29 10.60
CA LEU A 204 11.40 2.88 9.53
C LEU A 204 10.13 2.06 9.34
N ASP A 205 8.98 2.64 9.67
CA ASP A 205 7.69 2.05 9.33
C ASP A 205 7.42 2.19 7.83
N LEU A 206 7.54 1.08 7.12
CA LEU A 206 7.38 1.02 5.67
C LEU A 206 5.98 1.43 5.19
N ASN A 207 4.95 1.40 6.05
CA ASN A 207 3.62 1.89 5.70
C ASN A 207 3.62 3.41 5.46
N ARG A 208 4.36 4.15 6.31
CA ARG A 208 4.46 5.61 6.22
C ARG A 208 5.22 6.07 4.98
N PHE A 209 6.01 5.17 4.40
CA PHE A 209 6.74 5.40 3.17
C PHE A 209 6.09 4.76 1.94
N ASP A 210 4.92 4.12 2.05
CA ASP A 210 4.27 3.39 0.95
C ASP A 210 5.15 2.25 0.36
N VAL A 211 6.01 1.63 1.18
CA VAL A 211 6.90 0.50 0.78
C VAL A 211 6.28 -0.85 1.15
N ALA A 212 5.39 -0.90 2.15
CA ALA A 212 4.96 -2.15 2.78
C ALA A 212 4.23 -3.14 1.86
N SER A 213 3.72 -2.69 0.71
CA SER A 213 3.07 -3.54 -0.29
C SER A 213 4.04 -4.21 -1.27
N GLN A 214 5.34 -3.92 -1.17
CA GLN A 214 6.38 -4.39 -2.09
C GLN A 214 7.37 -5.30 -1.36
N PRO A 215 7.99 -6.27 -2.06
CA PRO A 215 9.11 -7.03 -1.52
C PRO A 215 10.24 -6.10 -1.04
N VAL A 216 10.77 -6.38 0.15
CA VAL A 216 11.75 -5.52 0.82
C VAL A 216 13.17 -6.00 0.51
N SER A 217 13.90 -5.24 -0.30
CA SER A 217 15.33 -5.40 -0.55
C SER A 217 16.01 -4.05 -0.29
N PRO A 218 16.49 -3.82 0.95
CA PRO A 218 16.99 -2.53 1.36
C PRO A 218 18.39 -2.28 0.79
N GLU A 219 18.61 -1.05 0.38
CA GLU A 219 19.91 -0.50 0.01
C GLU A 219 20.14 0.79 0.81
N LEU A 220 21.33 0.93 1.39
CA LEU A 220 21.72 2.11 2.13
C LEU A 220 22.90 2.78 1.42
N THR A 221 22.78 4.06 1.12
CA THR A 221 23.89 4.90 0.64
C THR A 221 24.23 5.94 1.69
N LEU A 222 25.45 5.88 2.22
CA LEU A 222 26.00 6.92 3.10
C LEU A 222 26.82 7.92 2.28
N ARG A 223 26.42 9.18 2.35
CA ARG A 223 27.18 10.33 1.85
C ARG A 223 27.75 11.08 3.05
N ALA A 224 29.04 11.36 3.01
CA ALA A 224 29.71 12.09 4.07
C ALA A 224 30.44 13.29 3.51
N GLN A 225 30.38 14.39 4.25
CA GLN A 225 31.17 15.58 3.96
C GLN A 225 31.66 16.24 5.25
N PHE A 226 32.78 16.95 5.16
CA PHE A 226 33.33 17.73 6.25
C PHE A 226 33.21 19.22 5.92
N ASN A 227 32.50 19.96 6.76
CA ASN A 227 32.24 21.38 6.60
C ASN A 227 33.07 22.18 7.59
N THR A 228 33.85 23.17 7.10
CA THR A 228 34.51 24.15 7.96
C THR A 228 33.69 25.45 8.07
N PRO A 229 33.90 26.25 9.13
CA PRO A 229 33.30 27.59 9.24
C PRO A 229 33.67 28.50 8.04
N SER A 230 34.84 28.28 7.45
CA SER A 230 35.42 29.05 6.34
C SER A 230 34.98 28.56 4.95
N THR A 231 33.79 27.95 4.83
CA THR A 231 33.16 27.45 3.58
C THR A 231 33.83 26.29 2.84
N THR A 232 34.99 25.80 3.30
CA THR A 232 35.62 24.65 2.64
C THR A 232 34.83 23.39 2.98
N THR A 233 34.40 22.69 1.93
CA THR A 233 33.60 21.47 2.04
C THR A 233 34.37 20.33 1.39
N VAL A 234 34.75 19.32 2.16
CA VAL A 234 35.35 18.10 1.60
C VAL A 234 34.25 17.05 1.48
N GLN A 235 33.93 16.64 0.25
CA GLN A 235 33.01 15.52 0.01
C GLN A 235 33.80 14.23 -0.11
N PHE A 236 33.43 13.22 0.67
CA PHE A 236 34.04 11.91 0.60
C PHE A 236 33.29 11.01 -0.38
N ALA A 237 33.97 9.98 -0.86
CA ALA A 237 33.37 8.95 -1.68
C ALA A 237 32.13 8.34 -0.98
N PRO A 238 30.98 8.26 -1.66
CA PRO A 238 29.80 7.57 -1.12
C PRO A 238 30.10 6.12 -0.79
N GLN A 239 29.43 5.61 0.25
CA GLN A 239 29.49 4.20 0.63
C GLN A 239 28.12 3.57 0.40
N VAL A 240 28.06 2.62 -0.51
CA VAL A 240 26.82 1.94 -0.91
C VAL A 240 26.79 0.54 -0.30
N CYS A 241 25.77 0.26 0.50
CA CYS A 241 25.58 -0.98 1.22
C CYS A 241 24.39 -1.76 0.66
N ARG A 242 24.66 -2.98 0.19
CA ARG A 242 23.68 -3.90 -0.43
C ARG A 242 23.92 -5.34 0.07
N ALA A 243 22.93 -6.20 -0.09
CA ALA A 243 23.03 -7.63 0.22
C ALA A 243 24.09 -8.32 -0.64
#